data_AF-E9N682-F1
#
_entry.id   AF-E9N682-F1
#
_cell.length_a   1.000
_cell.length_b   1.000
_cell.length_c   1.000
_cell.angle_alpha   90.00
_cell.angle_beta   90.00
_cell.angle_gamma   90.00
#
_symmetry.space_group_name_H-M   'P 1'
#
loop_
_entity.id
_entity.type
_entity.pdbx_description
1 polymer ?
#
loop_
_entity_poly.entity_id
_entity_poly.type
_entity_poly.pdbx_seq_one_letter_code
_entity_poly.pdbx_strand_id
1 'polypeptide(L)'
;VAGQPMCLIVFMLVMVIGNLVVLNLFLALLLSSFSADNLSASDDDTEMNNLQIAVNRITRVVDFVKGFVLGIVQRNKNDQEEKQLDDLSPSKIGALDFNHTDPETGVTMKKGKYLPDKADHTSLLANAHLTVRVPIAEAESDAEENEQSSEADVEDVNMDQDLLPKKDEVLKPSKVNIDSSQCSTVDLKAQVDEIDEAEEESPETNGPEACLTEGCLRICPCLDIDIKSDRGKMWWNLRKTCFSIVEHNWFESFIIFMILLSSGALAFEDIHIENRKVIKIMLEYADQVFTYIFVVEMLLKWIAYGFKTYFTNAWCWLDFLIVDVSLISLTAKILGYDELGPIKSLRTLRALRPLRALSRFEGMRVVVNALIGAIPSIMNVLLVCLIFWLIFSIMGVNLFAGKFAKCINTTTSEAFSIDEINDRNDCENYTLAMPDEVRWVNLKVNFDNVGQGYLSLLQVATFKG
;
A
#
# COMPACT_ATOMS: atom_id res chain seq x y z
N VAL A 1 18.81 -43.45 33.17
CA VAL A 1 19.35 -42.74 31.98
C VAL A 1 18.67 -43.33 30.76
N ALA A 2 17.78 -42.59 30.09
CA ALA A 2 17.24 -43.06 28.82
C ALA A 2 18.40 -43.19 27.84
N GLY A 3 18.64 -44.39 27.32
CA GLY A 3 19.75 -44.62 26.40
C GLY A 3 19.51 -43.89 25.08
N GLN A 4 20.59 -43.33 24.50
CA GLN A 4 20.58 -42.73 23.16
C GLN A 4 19.79 -43.55 22.11
N PRO A 5 19.92 -44.89 22.00
CA PRO A 5 19.17 -45.64 20.99
C PRO A 5 17.65 -45.59 21.22
N MET A 6 17.19 -45.64 22.48
CA MET A 6 15.76 -45.61 22.80
C MET A 6 15.17 -44.23 22.53
N CYS A 7 15.89 -43.16 22.88
CA CYS A 7 15.47 -41.79 22.57
C CYS A 7 15.37 -41.56 21.06
N LEU A 8 16.35 -42.03 20.29
CA LEU A 8 16.34 -41.88 18.83
C LEU A 8 15.15 -42.61 18.19
N ILE A 9 14.88 -43.84 18.61
CA ILE A 9 13.74 -44.61 18.08
C ILE A 9 12.43 -43.88 18.37
N VAL A 10 12.21 -43.42 19.60
CA VAL A 10 10.96 -42.73 19.97
C VAL A 10 10.82 -41.39 19.25
N PHE A 11 11.85 -40.54 19.23
CA PHE A 11 11.75 -39.24 18.56
C PHE A 11 11.59 -39.35 17.05
N MET A 12 12.30 -40.29 16.40
CA MET A 12 12.14 -40.52 14.96
C MET A 12 10.76 -41.09 14.63
N LEU A 13 10.24 -42.02 15.44
CA LEU A 13 8.90 -42.57 15.24
C LEU A 13 7.82 -41.50 15.43
N VAL A 14 7.91 -40.69 16.49
CA VAL A 14 6.96 -39.58 16.73
C VAL A 14 7.05 -38.53 15.62
N MET A 15 8.25 -38.19 15.15
CA MET A 15 8.43 -37.23 14.06
C MET A 15 7.83 -37.75 12.75
N VAL A 16 8.12 -38.99 12.36
CA VAL A 16 7.65 -39.56 11.09
C VAL A 16 6.15 -39.79 11.11
N ILE A 17 5.63 -40.50 12.13
CA ILE A 17 4.20 -40.81 12.21
C ILE A 17 3.39 -39.53 12.47
N GLY A 18 3.87 -38.68 13.39
CA GLY A 18 3.20 -37.42 13.73
C GLY A 18 3.10 -36.48 12.53
N ASN A 19 4.20 -36.25 11.82
CA ASN A 19 4.17 -35.38 10.64
C ASN A 19 3.33 -35.98 9.51
N LEU A 20 3.33 -37.30 9.32
CA LEU A 20 2.48 -37.95 8.30
C LEU A 20 0.99 -37.76 8.61
N VAL A 21 0.59 -37.93 9.88
CA VAL A 21 -0.81 -37.70 10.30
C VAL A 21 -1.20 -36.23 10.17
N VAL A 22 -0.35 -35.30 10.63
CA VAL A 22 -0.62 -33.85 10.52
C VAL A 22 -0.70 -33.42 9.06
N LEU A 23 0.19 -33.91 8.19
CA LEU A 23 0.20 -33.60 6.77
C LEU A 23 -1.05 -34.15 6.06
N ASN A 24 -1.45 -35.39 6.33
CA ASN A 24 -2.66 -35.97 5.75
C ASN A 24 -3.93 -35.24 6.21
N LEU A 25 -4.01 -34.87 7.50
CA LEU A 25 -5.12 -34.08 8.02
C LEU A 25 -5.17 -32.70 7.37
N PHE A 26 -4.02 -32.03 7.22
CA PHE A 26 -3.94 -30.73 6.57
C PHE A 26 -4.35 -30.80 5.09
N LEU A 27 -3.87 -31.81 4.34
CA LEU A 27 -4.27 -32.02 2.94
C LEU A 27 -5.77 -32.32 2.81
N ALA A 28 -6.32 -33.16 3.69
CA ALA A 28 -7.75 -33.47 3.69
C ALA A 28 -8.61 -32.22 3.92
N LEU A 29 -8.22 -31.36 4.87
CA LEU A 29 -8.91 -30.09 5.12
C LEU A 29 -8.82 -29.14 3.91
N LEU A 30 -7.64 -29.01 3.30
CA LEU A 30 -7.47 -28.17 2.11
C LEU A 30 -8.32 -28.67 0.93
N LEU A 31 -8.26 -29.97 0.63
CA LEU A 31 -9.02 -30.55 -0.48
C LEU A 31 -10.54 -30.44 -0.25
N SER A 32 -11.00 -30.67 0.98
CA SER A 32 -12.42 -30.51 1.32
C SER A 32 -12.89 -29.06 1.20
N SER A 33 -12.05 -28.08 1.52
CA SER A 33 -12.40 -26.66 1.39
C SER A 33 -12.50 -26.23 -0.07
N PHE A 34 -11.57 -26.64 -0.93
CA PHE A 34 -11.57 -26.25 -2.35
C PHE A 34 -12.64 -26.95 -3.18
N SER A 35 -13.10 -28.14 -2.78
CA SER A 35 -14.23 -28.81 -3.44
C SER A 35 -15.58 -28.15 -3.15
N ALA A 36 -15.72 -27.45 -2.02
CA ALA A 36 -16.96 -26.73 -1.67
C ALA A 36 -17.11 -25.40 -2.44
N ASP A 37 -16.00 -24.67 -2.67
CA ASP A 37 -16.02 -23.35 -3.33
C ASP A 37 -16.25 -23.41 -4.85
N ASN A 38 -16.21 -24.60 -5.48
CA ASN A 38 -16.57 -24.77 -6.89
C ASN A 38 -18.09 -25.01 -7.12
N LEU A 39 -18.90 -25.01 -6.06
CA LEU A 39 -20.36 -25.22 -6.14
C LEU A 39 -21.19 -23.96 -5.88
N SER A 40 -20.59 -22.88 -5.39
CA SER A 40 -21.21 -21.55 -5.43
C SER A 40 -20.81 -20.87 -6.75
N ALA A 41 -21.64 -21.05 -7.79
CA ALA A 41 -21.57 -20.19 -8.96
C ALA A 41 -21.58 -18.74 -8.49
N SER A 42 -20.64 -17.96 -9.02
CA SER A 42 -20.41 -16.55 -8.76
C SER A 42 -21.70 -15.72 -8.83
N ASP A 43 -22.19 -15.25 -7.69
CA ASP A 43 -23.05 -14.05 -7.58
C ASP A 43 -22.24 -12.76 -7.84
N ASP A 44 -21.18 -12.84 -8.66
CA ASP A 44 -20.25 -11.75 -8.94
C ASP A 44 -20.98 -10.53 -9.51
N ASP A 45 -22.02 -10.74 -10.33
CA ASP A 45 -22.79 -9.65 -10.94
C ASP A 45 -23.53 -8.77 -9.92
N THR A 46 -23.95 -9.35 -8.79
CA THR A 46 -24.63 -8.59 -7.72
C THR A 46 -23.63 -7.85 -6.84
N GLU A 47 -22.44 -8.42 -6.62
CA GLU A 47 -21.39 -7.78 -5.82
C GLU A 47 -20.72 -6.60 -6.54
N MET A 48 -20.53 -6.65 -7.87
CA MET A 48 -19.93 -5.51 -8.61
C MET A 48 -20.77 -4.24 -8.46
N ASN A 49 -22.09 -4.37 -8.43
CA ASN A 49 -23.02 -3.24 -8.26
C ASN A 49 -22.94 -2.65 -6.85
N ASN A 50 -22.89 -3.51 -5.83
CA ASN A 50 -22.76 -3.07 -4.43
C ASN A 50 -21.40 -2.41 -4.15
N LEU A 51 -20.31 -2.92 -4.73
CA LEU A 51 -18.98 -2.31 -4.60
C LEU A 51 -18.91 -0.98 -5.35
N GLN A 52 -19.45 -0.86 -6.57
CA GLN A 52 -19.51 0.41 -7.28
C GLN A 52 -20.32 1.46 -6.50
N ILE A 53 -21.43 1.05 -5.88
CA ILE A 53 -22.23 1.92 -5.00
C ILE A 53 -21.43 2.34 -3.76
N ALA A 54 -20.65 1.43 -3.16
CA ALA A 54 -19.80 1.74 -2.01
C ALA A 54 -18.63 2.68 -2.37
N VAL A 55 -17.95 2.44 -3.48
CA VAL A 55 -16.88 3.31 -4.00
C VAL A 55 -17.43 4.70 -4.31
N ASN A 56 -18.60 4.79 -4.95
CA ASN A 56 -19.26 6.07 -5.21
C ASN A 56 -19.69 6.83 -3.94
N ARG A 57 -19.91 6.14 -2.82
CA ARG A 57 -20.15 6.77 -1.50
C ARG A 57 -18.85 7.26 -0.87
N ILE A 58 -17.78 6.47 -0.95
CA ILE A 58 -16.47 6.82 -0.41
C ILE A 58 -15.89 8.03 -1.17
N THR A 59 -15.95 8.03 -2.50
CA THR A 59 -15.50 9.17 -3.32
C THR A 59 -16.23 10.46 -2.95
N ARG A 60 -17.54 10.38 -2.69
CA ARG A 60 -18.34 11.54 -2.25
C ARG A 60 -17.91 12.10 -0.90
N VAL A 61 -17.54 11.22 0.04
CA VAL A 61 -17.01 11.62 1.35
C VAL A 61 -15.62 12.22 1.19
N VAL A 62 -14.77 11.66 0.33
CA VAL A 62 -13.44 12.20 0.02
C VAL A 62 -13.55 13.60 -0.60
N ASP A 63 -14.48 13.81 -1.54
CA ASP A 63 -14.72 15.12 -2.15
C ASP A 63 -15.29 16.12 -1.15
N PHE A 64 -16.18 15.69 -0.25
CA PHE A 64 -16.69 16.52 0.84
C PHE A 64 -15.58 16.93 1.81
N VAL A 65 -14.70 16.00 2.20
CA VAL A 65 -13.54 16.28 3.06
C VAL A 65 -12.56 17.21 2.35
N LYS A 66 -12.29 16.99 1.06
CA LYS A 66 -11.42 17.86 0.25
C LYS A 66 -11.99 19.27 0.14
N GLY A 67 -13.31 19.40 -0.06
CA GLY A 67 -14.02 20.69 -0.03
C GLY A 67 -14.00 21.35 1.35
N PHE A 68 -14.15 20.60 2.42
CA PHE A 68 -14.08 21.10 3.80
C PHE A 68 -12.67 21.58 4.17
N VAL A 69 -11.63 20.83 3.77
CA VAL A 69 -10.22 21.22 3.95
C VAL A 69 -9.88 22.45 3.13
N LEU A 70 -10.31 22.52 1.86
CA LEU A 70 -10.12 23.69 1.02
C LEU A 70 -10.85 24.92 1.59
N GLY A 71 -12.04 24.73 2.15
CA GLY A 71 -12.79 25.79 2.84
C GLY A 71 -12.09 26.31 4.10
N ILE A 72 -11.48 25.43 4.90
CA ILE A 72 -10.67 25.82 6.07
C ILE A 72 -9.40 26.57 5.63
N VAL A 73 -8.74 26.12 4.55
CA VAL A 73 -7.54 26.76 4.02
C VAL A 73 -7.84 28.14 3.43
N GLN A 74 -8.95 28.29 2.69
CA GLN A 74 -9.38 29.60 2.18
C GLN A 74 -9.79 30.55 3.31
N ARG A 75 -10.42 30.03 4.37
CA ARG A 75 -10.77 30.83 5.54
C ARG A 75 -9.54 31.33 6.30
N ASN A 76 -8.51 30.50 6.46
CA ASN A 76 -7.21 30.92 7.00
C ASN A 76 -6.44 31.90 6.11
N LYS A 77 -6.69 31.88 4.80
CA LYS A 77 -6.06 32.81 3.84
C LYS A 77 -6.71 34.20 3.86
N ASN A 78 -8.04 34.26 3.99
CA ASN A 78 -8.76 35.52 4.18
C ASN A 78 -8.43 36.17 5.54
N ASP A 79 -8.24 35.38 6.60
CA ASP A 79 -7.80 35.89 7.92
C ASP A 79 -6.36 36.44 7.90
N GLN A 80 -5.54 36.09 6.90
CA GLN A 80 -4.20 36.66 6.68
C GLN A 80 -4.23 37.95 5.84
N GLU A 81 -5.19 38.09 4.92
CA GLU A 81 -5.34 39.31 4.12
C GLU A 81 -5.99 40.46 4.92
N GLU A 82 -6.94 40.19 5.83
CA GLU A 82 -7.46 41.21 6.75
C GLU A 82 -6.39 41.75 7.71
N LYS A 83 -5.41 40.93 8.11
CA LYS A 83 -4.31 41.35 8.99
C LYS A 83 -3.18 42.12 8.31
N GLN A 84 -3.13 42.16 6.97
CA GLN A 84 -2.14 42.97 6.24
C GLN A 84 -2.64 44.36 5.86
N LEU A 85 -3.94 44.65 6.00
CA LEU A 85 -4.49 45.97 5.64
C LEU A 85 -4.50 46.98 6.81
N ASP A 86 -4.27 46.53 8.05
CA ASP A 86 -4.39 47.36 9.26
C ASP A 86 -3.08 48.01 9.76
N ASP A 87 -1.93 47.80 9.08
CA ASP A 87 -0.61 48.17 9.64
C ASP A 87 0.21 49.20 8.83
N LEU A 88 -0.44 50.27 8.34
CA LEU A 88 0.25 51.51 7.94
C LEU A 88 -0.55 52.77 8.34
N SER A 89 -0.12 53.39 9.44
CA SER A 89 -0.71 54.57 10.13
C SER A 89 -0.26 55.92 9.52
N PRO A 90 -0.52 57.14 10.09
CA PRO A 90 -1.67 57.73 10.83
C PRO A 90 -1.99 59.20 10.38
N SER A 91 -3.09 59.84 10.88
CA SER A 91 -3.13 61.26 11.37
C SER A 91 -4.55 61.86 11.56
N LYS A 92 -4.80 62.28 12.80
CA LYS A 92 -5.64 63.37 13.38
C LYS A 92 -6.69 64.16 12.55
N ILE A 93 -7.77 64.49 13.29
CA ILE A 93 -8.74 65.62 13.30
C ILE A 93 -10.15 64.98 13.26
N GLY A 94 -11.02 65.04 14.27
CA GLY A 94 -11.47 66.14 15.12
C GLY A 94 -12.99 66.33 14.89
N ALA A 95 -13.76 66.55 15.97
CA ALA A 95 -15.20 66.87 16.06
C ALA A 95 -16.17 65.68 16.30
N LEU A 96 -16.74 65.56 17.52
CA LEU A 96 -18.09 66.04 17.96
C LEU A 96 -19.20 65.10 17.43
N ASP A 97 -20.06 64.48 18.24
CA ASP A 97 -20.94 65.17 19.20
C ASP A 97 -21.39 64.27 20.36
N PHE A 98 -21.64 64.91 21.50
CA PHE A 98 -22.20 64.36 22.74
C PHE A 98 -23.72 64.52 22.76
N ASN A 99 -24.37 63.82 23.70
CA ASN A 99 -25.56 64.19 24.49
C ASN A 99 -26.54 63.02 24.56
N HIS A 100 -27.21 62.69 25.66
CA HIS A 100 -27.41 63.23 27.02
C HIS A 100 -28.25 62.09 27.70
N THR A 101 -28.41 61.87 29.00
CA THR A 101 -28.30 62.66 30.23
C THR A 101 -28.50 61.66 31.38
N ASP A 102 -27.75 61.86 32.46
CA ASP A 102 -27.87 61.27 33.81
C ASP A 102 -29.12 61.81 34.57
N PRO A 103 -29.23 61.75 35.91
CA PRO A 103 -29.08 60.66 36.90
C PRO A 103 -30.28 60.63 37.89
N GLU A 104 -30.31 59.70 38.86
CA GLU A 104 -30.29 60.08 40.30
C GLU A 104 -30.31 58.87 41.25
N THR A 105 -29.29 58.86 42.13
CA THR A 105 -29.24 58.52 43.56
C THR A 105 -29.68 57.15 44.13
N GLY A 106 -28.80 56.60 44.99
CA GLY A 106 -29.28 56.04 46.27
C GLY A 106 -28.91 54.60 46.68
N VAL A 107 -27.62 54.27 46.76
CA VAL A 107 -26.95 53.42 47.80
C VAL A 107 -27.65 52.13 48.30
N THR A 108 -27.07 50.94 48.04
CA THR A 108 -26.49 50.03 49.08
C THR A 108 -25.96 48.70 48.49
N MET A 109 -24.93 48.18 49.17
CA MET A 109 -24.07 47.01 48.89
C MET A 109 -24.69 45.74 48.26
N LYS A 110 -23.92 45.07 47.38
CA LYS A 110 -23.45 43.67 47.59
C LYS A 110 -22.35 43.25 46.59
N LYS A 111 -21.29 42.66 47.14
CA LYS A 111 -20.15 42.01 46.45
C LYS A 111 -20.59 40.68 45.84
N GLY A 112 -20.34 40.46 44.54
CA GLY A 112 -20.47 39.17 43.87
C GLY A 112 -19.09 38.63 43.45
N LYS A 113 -18.83 37.36 43.79
CA LYS A 113 -17.69 36.54 43.37
C LYS A 113 -18.19 35.38 42.49
N TYR A 114 -17.31 34.98 41.57
CA TYR A 114 -17.30 33.95 40.53
C TYR A 114 -17.87 32.53 40.83
N LEU A 115 -18.61 31.98 39.82
CA LEU A 115 -18.57 30.67 39.08
C LEU A 115 -18.38 29.30 39.83
N PRO A 116 -18.64 28.09 39.25
CA PRO A 116 -19.49 27.57 38.11
C PRO A 116 -20.41 26.37 38.49
N ASP A 117 -21.37 25.93 37.63
CA ASP A 117 -21.57 24.51 37.16
C ASP A 117 -22.78 24.31 36.20
N LYS A 118 -22.63 23.34 35.28
CA LYS A 118 -23.56 22.40 34.57
C LYS A 118 -24.84 22.77 33.76
N ALA A 119 -24.86 22.17 32.54
CA ALA A 119 -25.86 21.29 31.90
C ALA A 119 -27.30 21.76 31.56
N ASP A 120 -27.69 21.62 30.27
CA ASP A 120 -28.83 20.82 29.77
C ASP A 120 -29.36 21.35 28.42
N HIS A 121 -29.36 20.51 27.38
CA HIS A 121 -30.02 20.76 26.09
C HIS A 121 -31.15 19.75 25.91
N THR A 122 -32.34 20.08 26.43
CA THR A 122 -33.61 19.41 26.10
C THR A 122 -34.71 20.44 25.94
N SER A 123 -34.92 20.94 24.71
CA SER A 123 -36.19 21.56 24.32
C SER A 123 -36.24 21.79 22.81
N LEU A 124 -36.57 20.76 22.03
CA LEU A 124 -37.05 20.92 20.65
C LEU A 124 -38.09 19.83 20.34
N LEU A 125 -39.17 19.87 21.12
CA LEU A 125 -40.41 19.15 20.88
C LEU A 125 -41.56 20.17 20.96
N ALA A 126 -41.86 20.81 19.84
CA ALA A 126 -43.16 21.41 19.57
C ALA A 126 -43.23 21.80 18.09
N ASN A 127 -43.78 20.91 17.26
CA ASN A 127 -44.66 21.29 16.16
C ASN A 127 -45.38 20.02 15.68
N ALA A 128 -46.60 19.84 16.21
CA ALA A 128 -47.55 18.85 15.75
C ALA A 128 -48.27 19.42 14.52
N HIS A 129 -47.97 18.89 13.33
CA HIS A 129 -48.92 18.56 12.24
C HIS A 129 -48.21 18.35 10.89
N LEU A 130 -47.34 17.33 10.78
CA LEU A 130 -46.82 16.87 9.48
C LEU A 130 -46.90 15.35 9.40
N THR A 131 -47.94 14.85 8.73
CA THR A 131 -48.16 13.42 8.46
C THR A 131 -47.56 13.07 7.09
N VAL A 132 -46.37 12.46 7.10
CA VAL A 132 -45.75 11.89 5.89
C VAL A 132 -46.05 10.39 5.86
N ARG A 133 -46.88 9.96 4.90
CA ARG A 133 -47.12 8.53 4.60
C ARG A 133 -46.00 8.01 3.70
N VAL A 134 -45.36 6.93 4.12
CA VAL A 134 -44.41 6.15 3.33
C VAL A 134 -45.14 4.90 2.83
N PRO A 135 -45.09 4.55 1.52
CA PRO A 135 -45.69 3.32 1.03
C PRO A 135 -44.86 2.11 1.47
N ILE A 136 -45.55 1.13 2.06
CA ILE A 136 -45.01 -0.18 2.46
C ILE A 136 -45.15 -1.10 1.23
N ALA A 137 -44.06 -1.71 0.80
CA ALA A 137 -44.07 -2.76 -0.21
C ALA A 137 -44.56 -4.08 0.42
N GLU A 138 -45.33 -4.84 -0.36
CA GLU A 138 -46.00 -6.08 0.03
C GLU A 138 -45.03 -7.21 0.37
N ALA A 139 -45.44 -8.06 1.32
CA ALA A 139 -44.79 -9.31 1.64
C ALA A 139 -45.36 -10.41 0.73
N GLU A 140 -44.50 -11.06 -0.05
CA GLU A 140 -44.84 -12.31 -0.72
C GLU A 140 -44.43 -13.48 0.17
N SER A 141 -45.42 -14.22 0.63
CA SER A 141 -45.33 -15.64 0.92
C SER A 141 -46.14 -16.36 -0.16
N ASP A 142 -45.65 -17.47 -0.68
CA ASP A 142 -46.38 -18.74 -0.65
C ASP A 142 -45.47 -19.90 -1.09
N ALA A 143 -45.66 -21.01 -0.39
CA ALA A 143 -44.98 -22.30 -0.55
C ALA A 143 -45.77 -23.20 -1.51
N GLU A 144 -45.11 -24.22 -2.10
CA GLU A 144 -45.59 -25.62 -2.29
C GLU A 144 -44.35 -26.50 -2.57
N GLU A 145 -44.01 -27.45 -1.70
CA GLU A 145 -44.33 -28.91 -1.72
C GLU A 145 -43.36 -29.80 -2.54
N ASN A 146 -42.45 -30.44 -1.80
CA ASN A 146 -42.19 -31.88 -1.72
C ASN A 146 -42.28 -32.77 -3.00
N GLU A 147 -41.13 -33.24 -3.49
CA GLU A 147 -40.94 -34.60 -4.04
C GLU A 147 -39.60 -35.14 -3.49
N GLN A 148 -39.63 -36.06 -2.51
CA GLN A 148 -39.58 -37.52 -2.69
C GLN A 148 -38.22 -38.05 -3.20
N SER A 149 -37.37 -38.43 -2.24
CA SER A 149 -36.55 -39.65 -2.11
C SER A 149 -35.91 -40.34 -3.33
N SER A 150 -34.72 -40.91 -3.04
CA SER A 150 -34.03 -42.03 -3.71
C SER A 150 -33.09 -41.61 -4.85
N GLU A 151 -31.84 -42.08 -5.00
CA GLU A 151 -31.18 -43.31 -4.55
C GLU A 151 -29.69 -43.07 -4.24
N ALA A 152 -29.16 -43.90 -3.36
CA ALA A 152 -27.74 -44.11 -3.14
C ALA A 152 -27.20 -45.16 -4.13
N ASP A 153 -25.87 -45.18 -4.24
CA ASP A 153 -25.03 -46.32 -4.65
C ASP A 153 -25.05 -46.75 -6.12
N VAL A 154 -23.98 -46.38 -6.86
CA VAL A 154 -23.09 -47.36 -7.52
C VAL A 154 -21.68 -46.76 -7.59
N GLU A 155 -20.80 -47.17 -6.68
CA GLU A 155 -19.38 -47.31 -7.01
C GLU A 155 -19.24 -48.65 -7.73
N ASP A 156 -18.61 -48.66 -8.91
CA ASP A 156 -17.78 -49.81 -9.26
C ASP A 156 -16.56 -49.39 -10.05
N VAL A 157 -15.46 -49.93 -9.57
CA VAL A 157 -14.07 -49.66 -9.90
C VAL A 157 -13.66 -50.63 -11.00
N ASN A 158 -12.97 -50.17 -12.06
CA ASN A 158 -11.67 -50.78 -12.35
C ASN A 158 -10.78 -50.02 -13.33
N MET A 159 -9.51 -50.20 -13.00
CA MET A 159 -8.26 -49.65 -13.48
C MET A 159 -7.67 -50.59 -14.54
N ASP A 160 -6.98 -50.05 -15.54
CA ASP A 160 -5.73 -50.56 -16.13
C ASP A 160 -5.39 -49.65 -17.33
N GLN A 161 -4.34 -48.83 -17.24
CA GLN A 161 -2.91 -49.11 -17.47
C GLN A 161 -2.46 -49.06 -18.94
N ASP A 162 -1.55 -48.11 -19.16
CA ASP A 162 -0.24 -48.29 -19.82
C ASP A 162 0.08 -47.70 -21.21
N LEU A 163 1.10 -46.81 -21.13
CA LEU A 163 2.28 -46.61 -21.98
C LEU A 163 2.19 -45.89 -23.36
N LEU A 164 2.64 -44.62 -23.37
CA LEU A 164 3.90 -44.07 -23.96
C LEU A 164 4.39 -44.58 -25.37
N PRO A 165 5.30 -43.87 -26.08
CA PRO A 165 5.36 -42.47 -26.53
C PRO A 165 5.97 -42.28 -27.97
N LYS A 166 6.22 -41.01 -28.36
CA LYS A 166 7.33 -40.45 -29.20
C LYS A 166 7.10 -40.04 -30.68
N LYS A 167 7.43 -38.75 -30.89
CA LYS A 167 8.38 -38.11 -31.84
C LYS A 167 7.94 -37.57 -33.21
N ASP A 168 8.13 -36.25 -33.31
CA ASP A 168 8.91 -35.45 -34.28
C ASP A 168 8.74 -35.61 -35.81
N GLU A 169 8.50 -34.45 -36.44
CA GLU A 169 9.11 -33.90 -37.68
C GLU A 169 8.15 -33.32 -38.76
N VAL A 170 8.22 -31.99 -38.86
CA VAL A 170 8.26 -31.07 -40.03
C VAL A 170 8.08 -31.67 -41.45
N LEU A 171 7.16 -31.11 -42.26
CA LEU A 171 7.40 -30.39 -43.55
C LEU A 171 6.10 -30.29 -44.43
N LYS A 172 5.75 -29.06 -44.85
CA LYS A 172 4.77 -28.68 -45.91
C LYS A 172 5.32 -29.03 -47.31
N PRO A 173 4.54 -29.22 -48.43
CA PRO A 173 3.63 -28.17 -48.96
C PRO A 173 2.42 -28.57 -49.87
N SER A 174 1.53 -27.56 -50.03
CA SER A 174 0.75 -27.14 -51.22
C SER A 174 -0.37 -27.99 -51.87
N LYS A 175 -1.60 -27.43 -51.74
CA LYS A 175 -2.68 -27.11 -52.72
C LYS A 175 -3.05 -28.10 -53.87
N VAL A 176 -4.35 -28.37 -54.02
CA VAL A 176 -5.22 -28.11 -55.21
C VAL A 176 -6.71 -28.41 -54.87
N ASN A 177 -7.62 -27.56 -55.34
CA ASN A 177 -9.08 -27.61 -55.24
C ASN A 177 -9.73 -28.56 -56.29
N ILE A 178 -10.99 -28.97 -56.09
CA ILE A 178 -12.12 -29.02 -57.06
C ILE A 178 -13.42 -29.47 -56.35
N ASP A 179 -14.43 -28.57 -56.30
CA ASP A 179 -15.90 -28.66 -56.58
C ASP A 179 -16.63 -30.04 -56.55
N SER A 180 -17.92 -30.25 -56.20
CA SER A 180 -19.15 -29.43 -56.04
C SER A 180 -20.37 -30.30 -55.58
N SER A 181 -21.51 -29.65 -55.23
CA SER A 181 -22.95 -30.09 -55.33
C SER A 181 -23.72 -30.27 -53.99
N GLN A 182 -24.43 -29.25 -53.47
CA GLN A 182 -25.89 -28.90 -53.55
C GLN A 182 -26.87 -29.96 -52.95
N CYS A 183 -27.90 -29.69 -52.11
CA CYS A 183 -28.77 -28.52 -51.87
C CYS A 183 -29.65 -28.65 -50.57
N SER A 184 -30.01 -27.50 -49.95
CA SER A 184 -31.24 -27.11 -49.18
C SER A 184 -31.76 -27.85 -47.93
N THR A 185 -32.29 -27.25 -46.83
CA THR A 185 -32.74 -25.87 -46.46
C THR A 185 -32.88 -25.69 -44.91
N VAL A 186 -32.31 -24.61 -44.33
CA VAL A 186 -32.87 -23.52 -43.44
C VAL A 186 -33.64 -23.88 -42.14
N ASP A 187 -33.54 -23.24 -40.96
CA ASP A 187 -32.63 -22.32 -40.21
C ASP A 187 -33.17 -22.19 -38.77
N LEU A 188 -32.32 -21.91 -37.78
CA LEU A 188 -32.43 -20.79 -36.80
C LEU A 188 -31.26 -20.88 -35.80
N LYS A 189 -30.22 -20.06 -36.03
CA LYS A 189 -29.13 -19.83 -35.06
C LYS A 189 -29.26 -18.40 -34.54
N ALA A 190 -29.23 -18.27 -33.22
CA ALA A 190 -29.35 -17.01 -32.49
C ALA A 190 -28.27 -16.01 -32.91
N GLN A 191 -28.73 -14.77 -33.15
CA GLN A 191 -27.93 -13.59 -33.39
C GLN A 191 -27.26 -13.17 -32.06
N VAL A 192 -25.96 -12.93 -32.10
CA VAL A 192 -25.28 -12.07 -31.13
C VAL A 192 -25.14 -10.73 -31.85
N ASP A 193 -25.77 -9.71 -31.29
CA ASP A 193 -25.81 -8.36 -31.84
C ASP A 193 -24.39 -7.78 -31.99
N GLU A 194 -24.04 -7.46 -33.23
CA GLU A 194 -22.99 -6.51 -33.59
C GLU A 194 -23.46 -5.10 -33.20
N ILE A 195 -22.64 -4.39 -32.41
CA ILE A 195 -22.69 -2.93 -32.31
C ILE A 195 -21.29 -2.42 -32.67
N ASP A 196 -21.21 -1.95 -33.92
CA ASP A 196 -20.35 -0.90 -34.47
C ASP A 196 -18.84 -0.95 -34.19
N GLU A 197 -18.11 -1.64 -35.08
CA GLU A 197 -16.74 -1.27 -35.46
C GLU A 197 -16.76 -0.01 -36.33
N ALA A 198 -16.21 1.09 -35.81
CA ALA A 198 -15.66 2.18 -36.62
C ALA A 198 -14.57 2.95 -35.84
N GLU A 199 -13.49 2.27 -35.47
CA GLU A 199 -12.18 2.92 -35.34
C GLU A 199 -11.21 2.14 -36.21
N GLU A 200 -10.75 2.78 -37.28
CA GLU A 200 -9.76 2.24 -38.21
C GLU A 200 -8.52 1.77 -37.43
N GLU A 201 -8.15 0.50 -37.58
CA GLU A 201 -6.80 0.02 -37.29
C GLU A 201 -5.79 0.82 -38.12
N SER A 202 -5.27 1.91 -37.54
CA SER A 202 -4.11 2.58 -38.09
C SER A 202 -2.89 1.67 -37.91
N PRO A 203 -2.04 1.47 -38.93
CA PRO A 203 -0.88 0.60 -38.82
C PRO A 203 0.03 1.09 -37.70
N GLU A 204 0.55 0.17 -36.89
CA GLU A 204 1.55 0.41 -35.84
C GLU A 204 2.55 1.49 -36.28
N THR A 205 2.35 2.71 -35.78
CA THR A 205 3.31 3.77 -35.97
C THR A 205 4.37 3.57 -34.91
N ASN A 206 5.49 2.96 -35.32
CA ASN A 206 6.78 2.98 -34.61
C ASN A 206 7.30 4.44 -34.52
N GLY A 207 6.57 5.30 -33.81
CA GLY A 207 6.82 6.71 -33.65
C GLY A 207 6.26 7.22 -32.33
N PRO A 208 6.84 8.28 -31.74
CA PRO A 208 6.48 8.73 -30.41
C PRO A 208 5.07 9.35 -30.39
N GLU A 209 4.16 8.79 -29.57
CA GLU A 209 2.79 9.30 -29.31
C GLU A 209 2.81 10.79 -28.95
N ALA A 210 1.84 11.61 -29.36
CA ALA A 210 1.86 13.06 -29.08
C ALA A 210 1.98 13.39 -27.56
N CYS A 211 2.90 14.30 -27.19
CA CYS A 211 3.26 14.62 -25.79
C CYS A 211 2.12 15.20 -24.93
N LEU A 212 1.06 15.77 -25.52
CA LEU A 212 0.02 16.48 -24.78
C LEU A 212 -1.38 16.05 -25.25
N THR A 213 -2.26 15.72 -24.30
CA THR A 213 -3.71 15.69 -24.55
C THR A 213 -4.22 17.12 -24.72
N GLU A 214 -5.30 17.30 -25.48
CA GLU A 214 -6.01 18.58 -25.70
C GLU A 214 -6.28 19.40 -24.41
N GLY A 215 -6.36 18.75 -23.25
CA GLY A 215 -6.53 19.41 -21.95
C GLY A 215 -5.34 20.25 -21.48
N CYS A 216 -4.10 19.90 -21.84
CA CYS A 216 -2.92 20.66 -21.44
C CYS A 216 -2.65 21.87 -22.39
N LEU A 217 -3.11 21.77 -23.64
CA LEU A 217 -3.25 22.90 -24.57
C LEU A 217 -4.24 23.97 -24.08
N ARG A 218 -5.22 23.61 -23.25
CA ARG A 218 -6.16 24.57 -22.62
C ARG A 218 -5.58 25.32 -21.42
N ILE A 219 -4.60 24.74 -20.70
CA ILE A 219 -3.98 25.36 -19.52
C ILE A 219 -2.83 26.30 -19.89
N CYS A 220 -2.12 26.03 -21.00
CA CYS A 220 -1.01 26.87 -21.48
C CYS A 220 -1.06 27.02 -23.01
N PRO A 221 -1.66 28.11 -23.52
CA PRO A 221 -1.71 28.41 -24.97
C PRO A 221 -0.33 28.65 -25.61
N CYS A 222 0.72 28.81 -24.82
CA CYS A 222 2.10 29.04 -25.29
C CYS A 222 2.84 27.75 -25.66
N LEU A 223 2.26 26.56 -25.42
CA LEU A 223 2.85 25.26 -25.69
C LEU A 223 2.29 24.57 -26.94
N ASP A 224 1.54 25.29 -27.77
CA ASP A 224 1.16 24.83 -29.10
C ASP A 224 2.35 25.03 -30.05
N ILE A 225 3.29 24.08 -30.02
CA ILE A 225 4.44 24.08 -30.91
C ILE A 225 3.92 23.72 -32.30
N ASP A 226 3.54 24.73 -33.07
CA ASP A 226 3.11 24.58 -34.45
C ASP A 226 4.19 23.84 -35.26
N ILE A 227 3.84 22.64 -35.71
CA ILE A 227 4.70 21.72 -36.48
C ILE A 227 5.12 22.36 -37.83
N LYS A 228 4.48 23.47 -38.23
CA LYS A 228 4.84 24.24 -39.42
C LYS A 228 6.01 25.22 -39.21
N SER A 229 6.40 25.51 -37.96
CA SER A 229 7.55 26.36 -37.65
C SER A 229 8.87 25.58 -37.68
N ASP A 230 9.98 26.20 -38.12
CA ASP A 230 11.31 25.57 -38.15
C ASP A 230 11.75 25.05 -36.76
N ARG A 231 11.28 25.71 -35.69
CA ARG A 231 11.51 25.27 -34.30
C ARG A 231 10.72 24.00 -33.93
N GLY A 232 9.53 23.81 -34.50
CA GLY A 232 8.71 22.62 -34.31
C GLY A 232 9.30 21.39 -35.01
N LYS A 233 9.82 21.55 -36.23
CA LYS A 233 10.56 20.48 -36.94
C LYS A 233 11.82 20.06 -36.19
N MET A 234 12.58 21.01 -35.64
CA MET A 234 13.77 20.71 -34.84
C MET A 234 13.41 19.97 -33.55
N TRP A 235 12.34 20.39 -32.86
CA TRP A 235 11.86 19.71 -31.65
C TRP A 235 11.34 18.30 -31.94
N TRP A 236 10.60 18.11 -33.03
CA TRP A 236 10.12 16.79 -33.46
C TRP A 236 11.28 15.85 -33.86
N ASN A 237 12.29 16.37 -34.56
CA ASN A 237 13.51 15.61 -34.87
C ASN A 237 14.29 15.24 -33.62
N LEU A 238 14.42 16.17 -32.66
CA LEU A 238 15.04 15.90 -31.37
C LEU A 238 14.28 14.81 -30.61
N ARG A 239 12.95 14.89 -30.56
CA ARG A 239 12.09 13.88 -29.96
C ARG A 239 12.24 12.51 -30.60
N LYS A 240 12.21 12.43 -31.94
CA LYS A 240 12.41 11.18 -32.69
C LYS A 240 13.79 10.57 -32.43
N THR A 241 14.81 11.42 -32.31
CA THR A 241 16.18 10.99 -31.98
C THR A 241 16.25 10.48 -30.53
N CYS A 242 15.66 11.19 -29.56
CA CYS A 242 15.59 10.74 -28.17
C CYS A 242 14.84 9.42 -28.03
N PHE A 243 13.71 9.25 -28.73
CA PHE A 243 12.98 7.98 -28.76
C PHE A 243 13.86 6.86 -29.31
N SER A 244 14.52 7.07 -30.45
CA SER A 244 15.45 6.09 -31.02
C SER A 244 16.65 5.76 -30.11
N ILE A 245 17.11 6.71 -29.29
CA ILE A 245 18.21 6.49 -28.32
C ILE A 245 17.72 5.65 -27.14
N VAL A 246 16.55 5.99 -26.58
CA VAL A 246 16.00 5.32 -25.39
C VAL A 246 15.63 3.86 -25.70
N GLU A 247 15.07 3.60 -26.89
CA GLU A 247 14.71 2.26 -27.37
C GLU A 247 15.93 1.40 -27.77
N HIS A 248 17.12 2.00 -27.88
CA HIS A 248 18.28 1.30 -28.41
C HIS A 248 18.83 0.28 -27.40
N ASN A 249 18.98 -0.99 -27.82
CA ASN A 249 19.48 -2.10 -26.99
C ASN A 249 20.82 -1.82 -26.29
N TRP A 250 21.71 -1.05 -26.93
CA TRP A 250 22.99 -0.67 -26.32
C TRP A 250 22.83 0.35 -25.19
N PHE A 251 21.89 1.30 -25.35
CA PHE A 251 21.57 2.25 -24.30
C PHE A 251 20.90 1.54 -23.12
N GLU A 252 19.98 0.62 -23.41
CA GLU A 252 19.39 -0.27 -22.41
C GLU A 252 20.43 -1.04 -21.60
N SER A 253 21.35 -1.73 -22.29
CA SER A 253 22.43 -2.49 -21.65
C SER A 253 23.37 -1.60 -20.85
N PHE A 254 23.66 -0.39 -21.34
CA PHE A 254 24.48 0.59 -20.64
C PHE A 254 23.84 1.04 -19.33
N ILE A 255 22.54 1.36 -19.33
CA ILE A 255 21.81 1.75 -18.12
C ILE A 255 21.78 0.59 -17.11
N ILE A 256 21.53 -0.65 -17.55
CA ILE A 256 21.57 -1.83 -16.67
C ILE A 256 22.94 -1.97 -16.01
N PHE A 257 24.02 -1.86 -16.79
CA PHE A 257 25.37 -1.93 -16.26
C PHE A 257 25.65 -0.83 -15.24
N MET A 258 25.20 0.41 -15.47
CA MET A 258 25.31 1.51 -14.52
C MET A 258 24.51 1.27 -13.23
N ILE A 259 23.30 0.68 -13.31
CA ILE A 259 22.49 0.31 -12.14
C ILE A 259 23.22 -0.74 -11.29
N LEU A 260 23.78 -1.78 -11.92
CA LEU A 260 24.52 -2.83 -11.22
C LEU A 260 25.77 -2.29 -10.55
N LEU A 261 26.52 -1.42 -11.25
CA LEU A 261 27.72 -0.79 -10.69
C LEU A 261 27.37 0.15 -9.53
N SER A 262 26.30 0.95 -9.66
CA SER A 262 25.79 1.81 -8.57
C SER A 262 25.33 1.00 -7.35
N SER A 263 24.68 -0.15 -7.57
CA SER A 263 24.26 -1.05 -6.48
C SER A 263 25.46 -1.74 -5.83
N GLY A 264 26.47 -2.13 -6.62
CA GLY A 264 27.73 -2.67 -6.12
C GLY A 264 28.52 -1.66 -5.29
N ALA A 265 28.44 -0.37 -5.62
CA ALA A 265 29.06 0.70 -4.83
C ALA A 265 28.47 0.77 -3.40
N LEU A 266 27.15 0.58 -3.24
CA LEU A 266 26.49 0.55 -1.92
C LEU A 266 27.00 -0.59 -1.03
N ALA A 267 27.40 -1.73 -1.62
CA ALA A 267 27.95 -2.85 -0.84
C ALA A 267 29.30 -2.53 -0.19
N PHE A 268 30.01 -1.51 -0.66
CA PHE A 268 31.25 -1.04 -0.05
C PHE A 268 31.04 -0.02 1.08
N GLU A 269 29.81 0.44 1.32
CA GLU A 269 29.45 1.29 2.46
C GLU A 269 29.28 0.47 3.75
N ASP A 270 30.37 -0.13 4.24
CA ASP A 270 30.42 -0.85 5.52
C ASP A 270 31.09 -0.01 6.63
N ILE A 271 31.00 -0.44 7.90
CA ILE A 271 31.58 0.23 9.08
C ILE A 271 33.08 0.50 8.94
N HIS A 272 33.79 -0.30 8.14
CA HIS A 272 35.22 -0.17 7.86
C HIS A 272 35.57 0.97 6.88
N ILE A 273 34.58 1.66 6.30
CA ILE A 273 34.79 2.75 5.34
C ILE A 273 35.58 3.92 5.93
N GLU A 274 35.44 4.17 7.24
CA GLU A 274 36.11 5.28 7.92
C GLU A 274 37.64 5.13 7.94
N ASN A 275 38.13 3.88 7.92
CA ASN A 275 39.55 3.57 7.86
C ASN A 275 40.16 3.78 6.45
N ARG A 276 39.33 3.83 5.39
CA ARG A 276 39.77 3.91 3.99
C ARG A 276 39.30 5.22 3.32
N LYS A 277 39.91 6.34 3.71
CA LYS A 277 39.56 7.69 3.22
C LYS A 277 39.53 7.83 1.69
N VAL A 278 40.43 7.17 0.97
CA VAL A 278 40.47 7.19 -0.51
C VAL A 278 39.23 6.54 -1.12
N ILE A 279 38.83 5.37 -0.60
CA ILE A 279 37.65 4.63 -1.08
C ILE A 279 36.39 5.47 -0.81
N LYS A 280 36.27 6.06 0.37
CA LYS A 280 35.17 6.97 0.73
C LYS A 280 35.00 8.11 -0.29
N ILE A 281 36.09 8.82 -0.59
CA ILE A 281 36.07 9.93 -1.55
C ILE A 281 35.67 9.43 -2.95
N MET A 282 36.22 8.30 -3.39
CA MET A 282 35.89 7.72 -4.70
C MET A 282 34.42 7.31 -4.80
N LEU A 283 33.85 6.70 -3.76
CA LEU A 283 32.42 6.36 -3.73
C LEU A 283 31.54 7.61 -3.77
N GLU A 284 31.91 8.67 -3.06
CA GLU A 284 31.16 9.92 -3.02
C GLU A 284 31.12 10.62 -4.39
N TYR A 285 32.25 10.63 -5.11
CA TYR A 285 32.28 11.11 -6.50
C TYR A 285 31.53 10.17 -7.46
N ALA A 286 31.67 8.86 -7.30
CA ALA A 286 30.96 7.88 -8.13
C ALA A 286 29.44 8.01 -7.96
N ASP A 287 28.95 8.19 -6.73
CA ASP A 287 27.54 8.42 -6.40
C ASP A 287 26.95 9.64 -7.12
N GLN A 288 27.73 10.72 -7.17
CA GLN A 288 27.38 11.93 -7.91
C GLN A 288 27.31 11.67 -9.42
N VAL A 289 28.27 10.90 -9.97
CA VAL A 289 28.27 10.53 -11.40
C VAL A 289 27.07 9.64 -11.75
N PHE A 290 26.73 8.63 -10.94
CA PHE A 290 25.57 7.78 -11.20
C PHE A 290 24.27 8.58 -11.17
N THR A 291 24.10 9.45 -10.17
CA THR A 291 22.93 10.32 -10.08
C THR A 291 22.78 11.19 -11.32
N TYR A 292 23.88 11.76 -11.82
CA TYR A 292 23.85 12.56 -13.05
C TYR A 292 23.44 11.73 -14.28
N ILE A 293 23.98 10.52 -14.44
CA ILE A 293 23.62 9.61 -15.53
C ILE A 293 22.11 9.30 -15.50
N PHE A 294 21.56 9.03 -14.31
CA PHE A 294 20.13 8.71 -14.16
C PHE A 294 19.21 9.92 -14.34
N VAL A 295 19.66 11.13 -13.98
CA VAL A 295 18.94 12.37 -14.32
C VAL A 295 18.91 12.56 -15.85
N VAL A 296 20.02 12.32 -16.54
CA VAL A 296 20.06 12.41 -18.01
C VAL A 296 19.14 11.36 -18.64
N GLU A 297 19.14 10.12 -18.15
CA GLU A 297 18.21 9.06 -18.57
C GLU A 297 16.75 9.51 -18.40
N MET A 298 16.39 10.06 -17.24
CA MET A 298 15.04 10.56 -16.95
C MET A 298 14.63 11.67 -17.93
N LEU A 299 15.51 12.64 -18.17
CA LEU A 299 15.25 13.74 -19.12
C LEU A 299 15.08 13.21 -20.56
N LEU A 300 15.87 12.22 -20.97
CA LEU A 300 15.71 11.57 -22.28
C LEU A 300 14.36 10.87 -22.39
N LYS A 301 13.90 10.17 -21.35
CA LYS A 301 12.57 9.52 -21.31
C LYS A 301 11.43 10.54 -21.35
N TRP A 302 11.56 11.67 -20.65
CA TRP A 302 10.56 12.75 -20.71
C TRP A 302 10.41 13.33 -22.12
N ILE A 303 11.51 13.54 -22.83
CA ILE A 303 11.49 14.04 -24.20
C ILE A 303 10.95 12.98 -25.16
N ALA A 304 11.36 11.72 -25.00
CA ALA A 304 10.95 10.60 -25.85
C ALA A 304 9.45 10.28 -25.71
N TYR A 305 9.03 9.87 -24.51
CA TYR A 305 7.66 9.39 -24.25
C TYR A 305 6.67 10.53 -23.99
N GLY A 306 7.14 11.69 -23.53
CA GLY A 306 6.27 12.78 -23.10
C GLY A 306 5.74 12.59 -21.68
N PHE A 307 5.30 13.69 -21.05
CA PHE A 307 4.87 13.68 -19.65
C PHE A 307 3.68 12.74 -19.39
N LYS A 308 2.72 12.66 -20.31
CA LYS A 308 1.52 11.81 -20.15
C LYS A 308 1.90 10.32 -20.06
N THR A 309 2.53 9.79 -21.10
CA THR A 309 2.90 8.37 -21.18
C THR A 309 3.95 7.98 -20.12
N TYR A 310 4.80 8.93 -19.71
CA TYR A 310 5.76 8.70 -18.62
C TYR A 310 5.07 8.52 -17.27
N PHE A 311 4.11 9.38 -16.91
CA PHE A 311 3.44 9.33 -15.60
C PHE A 311 2.34 8.28 -15.49
N THR A 312 1.85 7.72 -16.60
CA THR A 312 0.92 6.58 -16.57
C THR A 312 1.62 5.25 -16.33
N ASN A 313 2.92 5.14 -16.61
CA ASN A 313 3.67 3.90 -16.44
C ASN A 313 4.26 3.78 -15.01
N ALA A 314 3.79 2.79 -14.25
CA ALA A 314 4.21 2.57 -12.86
C ALA A 314 5.73 2.35 -12.70
N TRP A 315 6.38 1.73 -13.70
CA TRP A 315 7.82 1.48 -13.68
C TRP A 315 8.64 2.76 -13.91
N CYS A 316 8.14 3.66 -14.75
CA CYS A 316 8.72 4.99 -14.93
C CYS A 316 8.51 5.86 -13.69
N TRP A 317 7.40 5.67 -12.98
CA TRP A 317 7.15 6.35 -11.70
C TRP A 317 8.12 5.89 -10.59
N LEU A 318 8.44 4.60 -10.52
CA LEU A 318 9.48 4.07 -9.62
C LEU A 318 10.85 4.70 -9.92
N ASP A 319 11.22 4.77 -11.19
CA ASP A 319 12.48 5.38 -11.64
C ASP A 319 12.56 6.87 -11.25
N PHE A 320 11.47 7.60 -11.50
CA PHE A 320 11.30 9.01 -11.12
C PHE A 320 11.50 9.24 -9.62
N LEU A 321 10.81 8.49 -8.76
CA LEU A 321 10.94 8.66 -7.31
C LEU A 321 12.37 8.44 -6.81
N ILE A 322 13.09 7.46 -7.35
CA ILE A 322 14.45 7.15 -6.91
C ILE A 322 15.44 8.23 -7.35
N VAL A 323 15.26 8.77 -8.57
CA VAL A 323 16.06 9.90 -9.08
C VAL A 323 15.77 11.16 -8.26
N ASP A 324 14.51 11.46 -7.96
CA ASP A 324 14.11 12.63 -7.16
C ASP A 324 14.68 12.61 -5.75
N VAL A 325 14.58 11.47 -5.05
CA VAL A 325 15.19 11.32 -3.71
C VAL A 325 16.70 11.56 -3.76
N SER A 326 17.36 11.07 -4.82
CA SER A 326 18.80 11.28 -5.02
C SER A 326 19.14 12.74 -5.34
N LEU A 327 18.31 13.42 -6.13
CA LEU A 327 18.48 14.83 -6.50
C LEU A 327 18.27 15.76 -5.30
N ILE A 328 17.24 15.53 -4.49
CA ILE A 328 16.99 16.29 -3.26
C ILE A 328 18.18 16.13 -2.30
N SER A 329 18.68 14.90 -2.14
CA SER A 329 19.83 14.62 -1.29
C SER A 329 21.11 15.32 -1.78
N LEU A 330 21.35 15.37 -3.09
CA LEU A 330 22.49 16.06 -3.69
C LEU A 330 22.38 17.59 -3.58
N THR A 331 21.20 18.13 -3.82
CA THR A 331 20.94 19.57 -3.72
C THR A 331 21.11 20.06 -2.28
N ALA A 332 20.59 19.31 -1.32
CA ALA A 332 20.73 19.62 0.11
C ALA A 332 22.21 19.68 0.56
N LYS A 333 23.03 18.77 0.01
CA LYS A 333 24.48 18.73 0.26
C LYS A 333 25.21 19.94 -0.31
N ILE A 334 24.84 20.37 -1.51
CA ILE A 334 25.43 21.57 -2.14
C ILE A 334 25.04 22.84 -1.38
N LEU A 335 23.81 22.92 -0.87
CA LEU A 335 23.32 24.07 -0.10
C LEU A 335 23.79 24.08 1.37
N GLY A 336 24.48 23.04 1.84
CA GLY A 336 25.01 22.98 3.21
C GLY A 336 23.96 22.65 4.28
N TYR A 337 22.81 22.06 3.91
CA TYR A 337 21.78 21.62 4.86
C TYR A 337 22.01 20.21 5.40
N ASP A 338 23.22 19.66 5.24
CA ASP A 338 23.56 18.24 5.47
C ASP A 338 23.25 17.67 6.86
N GLU A 339 23.14 18.52 7.89
CA GLU A 339 22.95 18.09 9.28
C GLU A 339 21.48 17.94 9.70
N LEU A 340 20.51 18.30 8.86
CA LEU A 340 19.09 18.12 9.21
C LEU A 340 18.73 16.63 9.24
N GLY A 341 18.07 16.18 10.31
CA GLY A 341 17.61 14.80 10.49
C GLY A 341 16.87 14.20 9.29
N PRO A 342 15.98 14.95 8.58
CA PRO A 342 15.34 14.48 7.36
C PRO A 342 16.33 14.13 6.24
N ILE A 343 17.40 14.91 6.04
CA ILE A 343 18.39 14.67 4.99
C ILE A 343 19.22 13.42 5.29
N LYS A 344 19.50 13.16 6.58
CA LYS A 344 20.13 11.90 7.02
C LYS A 344 19.25 10.69 6.69
N SER A 345 17.93 10.81 6.84
CA SER A 345 16.98 9.75 6.44
C SER A 345 16.90 9.59 4.92
N LEU A 346 16.86 10.67 4.15
CA LEU A 346 16.88 10.59 2.68
C LEU A 346 18.13 9.88 2.14
N ARG A 347 19.25 9.97 2.84
CA ARG A 347 20.48 9.23 2.49
C ARG A 347 20.30 7.72 2.59
N THR A 348 19.52 7.21 3.55
CA THR A 348 19.28 5.77 3.68
C THR A 348 18.37 5.22 2.59
N LEU A 349 17.48 6.06 2.02
CA LEU A 349 16.64 5.68 0.87
C LEU A 349 17.43 5.37 -0.40
N ARG A 350 18.72 5.74 -0.49
CA ARG A 350 19.60 5.31 -1.59
C ARG A 350 19.76 3.79 -1.64
N ALA A 351 19.51 3.08 -0.54
CA ALA A 351 19.44 1.62 -0.50
C ALA A 351 18.31 1.04 -1.38
N LEU A 352 17.36 1.86 -1.84
CA LEU A 352 16.29 1.45 -2.75
C LEU A 352 16.72 1.45 -4.23
N ARG A 353 17.89 1.99 -4.59
CA ARG A 353 18.37 2.01 -5.99
C ARG A 353 18.38 0.65 -6.70
N PRO A 354 18.70 -0.48 -6.04
CA PRO A 354 18.59 -1.80 -6.66
C PRO A 354 17.17 -2.14 -7.15
N LEU A 355 16.12 -1.51 -6.60
CA LEU A 355 14.74 -1.71 -7.08
C LEU A 355 14.57 -1.26 -8.55
N ARG A 356 15.41 -0.36 -9.06
CA ARG A 356 15.41 0.02 -10.49
C ARG A 356 15.77 -1.15 -11.39
N ALA A 357 16.52 -2.15 -10.89
CA ALA A 357 16.80 -3.35 -11.65
C ALA A 357 15.55 -4.20 -11.88
N LEU A 358 14.58 -4.17 -10.95
CA LEU A 358 13.31 -4.91 -11.07
C LEU A 358 12.49 -4.48 -12.29
N SER A 359 12.52 -3.17 -12.61
CA SER A 359 11.80 -2.66 -13.77
C SER A 359 12.47 -3.03 -15.09
N ARG A 360 13.76 -3.37 -15.08
CA ARG A 360 14.56 -3.60 -16.28
C ARG A 360 14.74 -5.08 -16.62
N PHE A 361 14.64 -5.98 -15.65
CA PHE A 361 14.63 -7.42 -15.90
C PHE A 361 13.21 -7.94 -16.15
N GLU A 362 12.95 -8.40 -17.37
CA GLU A 362 11.65 -8.97 -17.78
C GLU A 362 11.20 -10.12 -16.86
N GLY A 363 12.12 -11.03 -16.50
CA GLY A 363 11.81 -12.13 -15.59
C GLY A 363 11.36 -11.68 -14.20
N MET A 364 11.96 -10.62 -13.65
CA MET A 364 11.55 -10.08 -12.35
C MET A 364 10.21 -9.35 -12.44
N ARG A 365 9.94 -8.65 -13.57
CA ARG A 365 8.67 -7.97 -13.83
C ARG A 365 7.49 -8.95 -13.81
N VAL A 366 7.63 -10.10 -14.46
CA VAL A 366 6.57 -11.14 -14.49
C VAL A 366 6.25 -11.62 -13.09
N VAL A 367 7.27 -11.90 -12.27
CA VAL A 367 7.08 -12.34 -10.88
C VAL A 367 6.40 -11.26 -10.03
N VAL A 368 6.83 -9.99 -10.16
CA VAL A 368 6.21 -8.88 -9.42
C VAL A 368 4.76 -8.65 -9.84
N ASN A 369 4.47 -8.72 -11.14
CA ASN A 369 3.10 -8.59 -11.64
C ASN A 369 2.19 -9.72 -11.12
N ALA A 370 2.69 -10.97 -11.10
CA ALA A 370 1.96 -12.09 -10.52
C ALA A 370 1.72 -11.89 -9.01
N LEU A 371 2.72 -11.39 -8.28
CA LEU A 371 2.57 -11.09 -6.85
C LEU A 371 1.55 -9.97 -6.60
N ILE A 372 1.61 -8.88 -7.37
CA ILE A 372 0.64 -7.78 -7.28
C ILE A 372 -0.78 -8.26 -7.59
N GLY A 373 -0.95 -9.15 -8.58
CA GLY A 373 -2.22 -9.79 -8.89
C GLY A 373 -2.78 -10.62 -7.74
N ALA A 374 -1.93 -11.21 -6.89
CA ALA A 374 -2.35 -11.99 -5.72
C ALA A 374 -2.66 -11.13 -4.47
N ILE A 375 -2.22 -9.85 -4.43
CA ILE A 375 -2.41 -8.98 -3.26
C ILE A 375 -3.88 -8.87 -2.83
N PRO A 376 -4.87 -8.64 -3.71
CA PRO A 376 -6.27 -8.50 -3.29
C PRO A 376 -6.80 -9.74 -2.54
N SER A 377 -6.48 -10.93 -3.03
CA SER A 377 -6.86 -12.20 -2.38
C SER A 377 -6.15 -12.37 -1.04
N ILE A 378 -4.84 -12.08 -0.98
CA ILE A 378 -4.05 -12.15 0.26
C ILE A 378 -4.61 -11.17 1.31
N MET A 379 -5.04 -9.98 0.91
CA MET A 379 -5.60 -8.97 1.83
C MET A 379 -6.89 -9.45 2.50
N ASN A 380 -7.74 -10.21 1.79
CA ASN A 380 -8.95 -10.79 2.37
C ASN A 380 -8.60 -11.81 3.46
N VAL A 381 -7.68 -12.74 3.18
CA VAL A 381 -7.22 -13.75 4.15
C VAL A 381 -6.53 -13.07 5.34
N LEU A 382 -5.66 -12.09 5.06
CA LEU A 382 -4.95 -11.34 6.09
C LEU A 382 -5.90 -10.62 7.04
N LEU A 383 -7.00 -10.03 6.54
CA LEU A 383 -8.00 -9.37 7.37
C LEU A 383 -8.66 -10.36 8.34
N VAL A 384 -9.06 -11.54 7.86
CA VAL A 384 -9.63 -12.60 8.71
C VAL A 384 -8.62 -13.04 9.77
N CYS A 385 -7.36 -13.28 9.38
CA CYS A 385 -6.30 -13.64 10.31
C CYS A 385 -6.06 -12.55 11.37
N LEU A 386 -6.08 -11.27 10.99
CA LEU A 386 -5.93 -10.16 11.92
C LEU A 386 -7.07 -10.11 12.94
N ILE A 387 -8.33 -10.25 12.52
CA ILE A 387 -9.47 -10.28 13.46
C ILE A 387 -9.38 -11.47 14.40
N PHE A 388 -9.04 -12.65 13.87
CA PHE A 388 -8.87 -13.85 14.69
C PHE A 388 -7.76 -13.68 15.73
N TRP A 389 -6.59 -13.16 15.33
CA TRP A 389 -5.49 -12.88 16.24
C TRP A 389 -5.80 -11.75 17.24
N LEU A 390 -6.71 -10.83 16.90
CA LEU A 390 -7.14 -9.78 17.81
C LEU A 390 -7.75 -10.37 19.08
N ILE A 391 -8.58 -11.40 18.93
CA ILE A 391 -9.26 -12.08 20.05
C ILE A 391 -8.23 -12.68 21.00
N PHE A 392 -7.25 -13.43 20.47
CA PHE A 392 -6.16 -13.99 21.27
C PHE A 392 -5.27 -12.91 21.89
N SER A 393 -5.05 -11.80 21.19
CA SER A 393 -4.26 -10.71 21.73
C SER A 393 -4.96 -10.02 22.90
N ILE A 394 -6.27 -9.77 22.81
CA ILE A 394 -7.05 -9.19 23.92
C ILE A 394 -7.08 -10.16 25.11
N MET A 395 -7.29 -11.46 24.84
CA MET A 395 -7.21 -12.48 25.88
C MET A 395 -5.82 -12.51 26.54
N GLY A 396 -4.74 -12.43 25.75
CA GLY A 396 -3.36 -12.42 26.25
C GLY A 396 -3.07 -11.20 27.12
N VAL A 397 -3.56 -10.02 26.75
CA VAL A 397 -3.44 -8.80 27.57
C VAL A 397 -4.14 -8.99 28.92
N ASN A 398 -5.38 -9.49 28.92
CA ASN A 398 -6.11 -9.73 30.17
C ASN A 398 -5.42 -10.75 31.09
N LEU A 399 -4.75 -11.75 30.53
CA LEU A 399 -4.07 -12.78 31.31
C LEU A 399 -2.70 -12.36 31.80
N PHE A 400 -1.94 -11.61 31.00
CA PHE A 400 -0.49 -11.46 31.20
C PHE A 400 0.04 -10.03 31.26
N ALA A 401 -0.79 -9.00 31.04
CA ALA A 401 -0.35 -7.61 31.13
C ALA A 401 0.26 -7.29 32.50
N GLY A 402 1.45 -6.70 32.50
CA GLY A 402 2.19 -6.32 33.71
C GLY A 402 2.81 -7.48 34.49
N LYS A 403 2.63 -8.74 34.06
CA LYS A 403 3.11 -9.93 34.81
C LYS A 403 4.49 -10.45 34.36
N PHE A 404 5.02 -9.95 33.24
CA PHE A 404 6.32 -10.38 32.72
C PHE A 404 7.52 -9.61 33.28
N ALA A 405 7.28 -8.64 34.15
CA ALA A 405 8.35 -7.88 34.74
C ALA A 405 9.02 -8.68 35.87
N LYS A 406 10.34 -8.63 35.92
CA LYS A 406 11.17 -9.39 36.87
C LYS A 406 12.35 -8.57 37.37
N CYS A 407 12.76 -8.85 38.59
CA CYS A 407 13.98 -8.30 39.16
C CYS A 407 15.17 -9.16 38.71
N ILE A 408 16.18 -8.54 38.09
CA ILE A 408 17.40 -9.25 37.69
C ILE A 408 18.63 -8.63 38.34
N ASN A 409 19.65 -9.46 38.56
CA ASN A 409 20.98 -9.00 38.85
C ASN A 409 21.69 -8.63 37.54
N THR A 410 22.19 -7.40 37.42
CA THR A 410 22.84 -6.86 36.22
C THR A 410 24.19 -7.55 35.94
N THR A 411 24.88 -8.04 36.98
CA THR A 411 26.17 -8.71 36.84
C THR A 411 26.04 -10.15 36.33
N THR A 412 25.05 -10.91 36.81
CA THR A 412 24.85 -12.32 36.40
C THR A 412 23.75 -12.50 35.35
N SER A 413 22.90 -11.48 35.12
CA SER A 413 21.70 -11.55 34.27
C SER A 413 20.67 -12.60 34.70
N GLU A 414 20.76 -13.10 35.94
CA GLU A 414 19.82 -14.05 36.51
C GLU A 414 18.68 -13.33 37.22
N ALA A 415 17.50 -13.96 37.21
CA ALA A 415 16.35 -13.47 37.95
C ALA A 415 16.46 -13.87 39.42
N PHE A 416 16.13 -12.96 40.33
CA PHE A 416 16.07 -13.28 41.75
C PHE A 416 14.97 -14.31 42.04
N SER A 417 15.19 -15.10 43.08
CA SER A 417 14.19 -16.06 43.54
C SER A 417 13.01 -15.34 44.23
N ILE A 418 11.84 -15.96 44.20
CA ILE A 418 10.62 -15.41 44.81
C ILE A 418 10.78 -15.28 46.34
N ASP A 419 11.60 -16.13 46.95
CA ASP A 419 11.88 -16.12 48.40
C ASP A 419 12.73 -14.92 48.83
N GLU A 420 13.54 -14.36 47.92
CA GLU A 420 14.39 -13.19 48.17
C GLU A 420 13.69 -11.87 47.82
N ILE A 421 13.04 -11.83 46.65
CA ILE A 421 12.34 -10.65 46.13
C ILE A 421 11.00 -11.09 45.56
N ASN A 422 9.93 -10.79 46.29
CA ASN A 422 8.57 -11.15 45.90
C ASN A 422 7.89 -10.00 45.12
N ASP A 423 7.98 -8.77 45.64
CA ASP A 423 7.28 -7.62 45.08
C ASP A 423 8.21 -6.66 44.33
N ARG A 424 7.62 -5.90 43.41
CA ARG A 424 8.32 -4.82 42.70
C ARG A 424 8.92 -3.79 43.67
N ASN A 425 8.21 -3.45 44.74
CA ASN A 425 8.68 -2.49 45.74
C ASN A 425 9.96 -2.98 46.43
N ASP A 426 10.08 -4.28 46.68
CA ASP A 426 11.28 -4.86 47.26
C ASP A 426 12.45 -4.74 46.29
N CYS A 427 12.25 -5.07 45.01
CA CYS A 427 13.26 -4.87 43.97
C CYS A 427 13.72 -3.41 43.86
N GLU A 428 12.78 -2.46 43.94
CA GLU A 428 13.11 -1.02 43.89
C GLU A 428 13.93 -0.59 45.13
N ASN A 429 13.64 -1.12 46.32
CA ASN A 429 14.45 -0.88 47.51
C ASN A 429 15.88 -1.42 47.38
N TYR A 430 16.05 -2.64 46.85
CA TYR A 430 17.38 -3.20 46.56
C TYR A 430 18.12 -2.41 45.48
N THR A 431 17.39 -1.89 44.48
CA THR A 431 17.95 -1.01 43.45
C THR A 431 18.45 0.31 44.06
N LEU A 432 17.77 0.86 45.07
CA LEU A 432 18.26 2.05 45.78
C LEU A 432 19.51 1.78 46.61
N ALA A 433 19.62 0.60 47.21
CA ALA A 433 20.80 0.20 47.97
C ALA A 433 22.00 -0.10 47.05
N MET A 434 21.75 -0.71 45.89
CA MET A 434 22.77 -1.17 44.93
C MET A 434 22.32 -0.87 43.48
N PRO A 435 22.49 0.39 43.01
CA PRO A 435 21.92 0.84 41.74
C PRO A 435 22.55 0.21 40.49
N ASP A 436 23.80 -0.23 40.58
CA ASP A 436 24.53 -0.83 39.44
C ASP A 436 24.35 -2.36 39.36
N GLU A 437 23.84 -3.00 40.42
CA GLU A 437 23.75 -4.46 40.52
C GLU A 437 22.33 -4.98 40.35
N VAL A 438 21.28 -4.25 40.75
CA VAL A 438 19.90 -4.73 40.69
C VAL A 438 19.06 -3.86 39.77
N ARG A 439 18.25 -4.49 38.90
CA ARG A 439 17.32 -3.78 38.02
C ARG A 439 16.01 -4.52 37.83
N TRP A 440 14.91 -3.78 37.94
CA TRP A 440 13.60 -4.23 37.48
C TRP A 440 13.50 -4.09 35.96
N VAL A 441 13.33 -5.21 35.25
CA VAL A 441 13.25 -5.24 33.79
C VAL A 441 11.98 -5.92 33.33
N ASN A 442 11.43 -5.44 32.22
CA ASN A 442 10.33 -6.09 31.53
C ASN A 442 10.85 -6.85 30.31
N LEU A 443 10.12 -7.90 29.90
CA LEU A 443 10.40 -8.56 28.62
C LEU A 443 10.15 -7.58 27.46
N LYS A 444 11.02 -7.62 26.44
CA LYS A 444 10.92 -6.74 25.27
C LYS A 444 9.68 -7.05 24.41
N VAL A 445 9.31 -8.32 24.34
CA VAL A 445 8.11 -8.81 23.65
C VAL A 445 7.20 -9.38 24.71
N ASN A 446 6.03 -8.76 24.90
CA ASN A 446 5.13 -9.04 26.01
C ASN A 446 3.66 -8.75 25.62
N PHE A 447 2.75 -8.89 26.59
CA PHE A 447 1.30 -8.66 26.42
C PHE A 447 0.80 -7.41 27.15
N ASP A 448 1.62 -6.36 27.30
CA ASP A 448 1.18 -5.13 28.00
C ASP A 448 0.16 -4.32 27.17
N ASN A 449 0.27 -4.40 25.83
CA ASN A 449 -0.65 -3.77 24.90
C ASN A 449 -1.06 -4.75 23.81
N VAL A 450 -2.22 -4.52 23.17
CA VAL A 450 -2.70 -5.37 22.07
C VAL A 450 -1.67 -5.45 20.94
N GLY A 451 -1.04 -4.34 20.54
CA GLY A 451 -0.01 -4.36 19.48
C GLY A 451 1.23 -5.21 19.83
N GLN A 452 1.68 -5.20 21.09
CA GLN A 452 2.77 -6.07 21.55
C GLN A 452 2.31 -7.53 21.70
N GLY A 453 1.04 -7.75 22.04
CA GLY A 453 0.39 -9.06 22.03
C GLY A 453 0.41 -9.70 20.64
N TYR A 454 0.14 -8.93 19.58
CA TYR A 454 0.29 -9.41 18.20
C TYR A 454 1.72 -9.87 17.88
N LEU A 455 2.73 -9.10 18.29
CA LEU A 455 4.14 -9.49 18.08
C LEU A 455 4.49 -10.77 18.86
N SER A 456 3.99 -10.90 20.08
CA SER A 456 4.16 -12.11 20.91
C SER A 456 3.49 -13.32 20.26
N LEU A 457 2.26 -13.18 19.77
CA LEU A 457 1.55 -14.23 19.06
C LEU A 457 2.25 -14.64 17.76
N LEU A 458 2.84 -13.68 17.03
CA LEU A 458 3.63 -13.97 15.83
C LEU A 458 4.87 -14.82 16.13
N GLN A 459 5.58 -14.54 17.24
CA GLN A 459 6.72 -15.35 17.68
C GLN A 459 6.31 -16.78 18.03
N VAL A 460 5.19 -16.93 18.74
CA VAL A 460 4.64 -18.26 19.08
C VAL A 460 4.19 -19.01 17.83
N ALA A 461 3.48 -18.35 16.91
CA ALA A 461 2.99 -18.95 15.67
C ALA A 461 4.12 -19.39 14.72
N THR A 462 5.24 -18.67 14.72
CA THR A 462 6.43 -19.03 13.92
C THR A 462 7.34 -20.04 14.63
N PHE A 463 7.01 -20.45 15.86
CA PHE A 463 7.85 -21.28 16.74
C PHE A 463 9.27 -20.71 16.92
N LYS A 464 9.40 -19.37 16.92
CA LYS A 464 10.65 -18.64 17.08
C LYS A 464 10.44 -17.48 18.04
N GLY A 465 10.97 -17.60 19.26
CA GLY A 465 10.85 -16.61 20.33
C GLY A 465 11.99 -16.71 21.32
#